data_AF-A0AB36M1R3-F1
#
_entry.id   AF-A0AB36M1R3-F1
#
_cell.length_a   1.000
_cell.length_b   1.000
_cell.length_c   1.000
_cell.angle_alpha   90.00
_cell.angle_beta   90.00
_cell.angle_gamma   90.00
#
_symmetry.space_group_name_H-M   'P 1'
#
loop_
_entity.id
_entity.type
_entity.pdbx_description
1 polymer ?
#
loop_
_entity_poly.entity_id
_entity_poly.type
_entity_poly.pdbx_seq_one_letter_code
_entity_poly.pdbx_strand_id
1 'polypeptide(L)'
;MKCSYQDLDGSSVEITCESYIHIPSGAGVNKIAGNNRSADLIHITEDFSFFKKTQADSIPIYRFAVDDNCNVFNSDELPALAQIGTNWKVLDE
;
A
#
# COMPACT_ATOMS: atom_id res chain seq x y z
N MET A 1 12.35 -5.95 5.90
CA MET A 1 13.39 -5.01 5.43
C MET A 1 13.23 -3.67 6.13
N LYS A 2 14.25 -2.80 6.12
CA LYS A 2 14.06 -1.40 6.49
C LYS A 2 13.65 -0.60 5.28
N CYS A 3 12.76 0.35 5.51
CA CYS A 3 12.11 1.13 4.48
C CYS A 3 11.97 2.56 4.96
N SER A 4 11.94 3.51 4.04
CA SER A 4 11.74 4.91 4.35
C SER A 4 10.90 5.62 3.32
N TYR A 5 10.24 6.69 3.76
CA TYR A 5 9.57 7.65 2.90
C TYR A 5 9.59 9.02 3.55
N GLN A 6 9.30 10.05 2.76
CA GLN A 6 9.08 11.40 3.25
C GLN A 6 7.59 11.62 3.45
N ASP A 7 7.16 11.96 4.66
CA ASP A 7 5.76 12.32 4.93
C ASP A 7 5.38 13.67 4.30
N LEU A 8 4.09 14.02 4.39
CA LEU A 8 3.56 15.26 3.81
C LEU A 8 4.11 16.54 4.47
N ASP A 9 4.60 16.46 5.71
CA ASP A 9 5.28 17.55 6.41
C ASP A 9 6.77 17.64 6.04
N GLY A 10 7.26 16.73 5.19
CA GLY A 10 8.63 16.70 4.70
C GLY A 10 9.61 15.95 5.61
N SER A 11 9.14 15.29 6.67
CA SER A 11 10.02 14.54 7.56
C SER A 11 10.29 13.13 7.02
N SER A 12 11.50 12.63 7.27
CA SER A 12 11.87 11.26 6.90
C SER A 12 11.33 10.28 7.92
N VAL A 13 10.49 9.35 7.47
CA VAL A 13 9.91 8.27 8.28
C VAL A 13 10.65 6.98 7.95
N GLU A 14 11.33 6.40 8.94
CA GLU A 14 12.03 5.11 8.82
C GLU A 14 11.27 4.02 9.57
N ILE A 15 11.04 2.89 8.90
CA ILE A 15 10.20 1.82 9.41
C ILE A 15 10.78 0.45 9.04
N THR A 16 10.55 -0.54 9.88
CA THR A 16 10.71 -1.93 9.47
C THR A 16 9.40 -2.37 8.79
N CYS A 17 9.51 -2.80 7.54
CA CYS A 17 8.36 -3.21 6.74
C CYS A 17 8.56 -4.58 6.06
N GLU A 18 7.46 -5.24 5.73
CA GLU A 18 7.43 -6.44 4.90
C GLU A 18 6.42 -6.23 3.77
N SER A 19 6.75 -6.75 2.59
CA SER A 19 5.82 -6.79 1.46
C SER A 19 4.74 -7.83 1.71
N TYR A 20 3.52 -7.57 1.26
CA TYR A 20 2.45 -8.57 1.25
C TYR A 20 1.64 -8.49 -0.04
N ILE A 21 0.96 -9.58 -0.39
CA ILE A 21 0.03 -9.59 -1.52
C ILE A 21 -1.31 -9.05 -1.02
N HIS A 22 -1.72 -7.88 -1.51
CA HIS A 22 -3.05 -7.35 -1.21
C HIS A 22 -4.10 -8.16 -1.97
N ILE A 23 -4.98 -8.85 -1.24
CA ILE A 23 -6.14 -9.53 -1.81
C ILE A 23 -7.36 -8.66 -1.51
N PRO A 24 -7.92 -7.94 -2.49
CA PRO A 24 -9.11 -7.14 -2.26
C PRO A 24 -10.25 -8.07 -1.83
N SER A 25 -10.87 -7.80 -0.67
CA SER A 25 -12.07 -8.49 -0.19
C SER A 25 -13.22 -8.24 -1.16
N GLY A 26 -13.27 -9.07 -2.19
CA GLY A 26 -14.14 -8.96 -3.37
C GLY A 26 -13.75 -9.96 -4.46
N ALA A 27 -12.50 -10.44 -4.48
CA ALA A 27 -12.01 -11.51 -5.36
C ALA A 27 -12.45 -12.93 -4.95
N GLY A 28 -13.65 -13.02 -4.36
CA GLY A 28 -14.20 -14.23 -3.77
C GLY A 28 -15.37 -14.83 -4.52
N VAL A 29 -15.61 -14.53 -5.80
CA VAL A 29 -16.53 -15.35 -6.62
C VAL A 29 -16.37 -15.03 -8.10
N ASN A 30 -16.16 -16.09 -8.88
CA ASN A 30 -16.57 -16.28 -10.26
C ASN A 30 -16.40 -15.12 -11.24
N LYS A 31 -15.54 -15.39 -12.22
CA LYS A 31 -15.64 -15.00 -13.63
C LYS A 31 -17.08 -14.90 -14.15
N ILE A 32 -17.87 -13.87 -13.81
CA ILE A 32 -19.05 -13.36 -14.56
C ILE A 32 -19.26 -11.87 -14.24
N ALA A 33 -19.31 -11.10 -15.32
CA ALA A 33 -19.72 -9.72 -15.53
C ALA A 33 -20.58 -9.02 -14.44
N GLY A 34 -20.27 -7.74 -14.20
CA GLY A 34 -21.30 -6.76 -13.88
C GLY A 34 -21.14 -5.93 -12.60
N ASN A 35 -19.97 -5.32 -12.35
CA ASN A 35 -19.91 -4.07 -11.60
C ASN A 35 -18.55 -3.38 -11.83
N ASN A 36 -18.54 -2.19 -12.45
CA ASN A 36 -17.30 -1.49 -12.84
C ASN A 36 -16.33 -1.20 -11.68
N ARG A 37 -16.76 -1.32 -10.41
CA ARG A 37 -15.91 -1.17 -9.23
C ARG A 37 -14.93 -2.31 -9.01
N SER A 38 -15.26 -3.53 -9.42
CA SER A 38 -14.40 -4.70 -9.21
C SER A 38 -13.25 -4.76 -10.21
N ALA A 39 -13.45 -4.24 -11.42
CA ALA A 39 -12.38 -4.11 -12.40
C ALA A 39 -11.37 -3.04 -11.97
N ASP A 40 -11.84 -1.90 -11.46
CA ASP A 40 -10.98 -0.81 -10.96
C ASP A 40 -10.04 -1.29 -9.83
N LEU A 41 -10.58 -2.04 -8.86
CA LEU A 41 -9.81 -2.63 -7.76
C LEU A 41 -8.75 -3.64 -8.20
N ILE A 42 -8.99 -4.37 -9.30
CA ILE A 42 -8.02 -5.32 -9.85
C ILE A 42 -6.86 -4.57 -10.50
N HIS A 43 -7.12 -3.52 -11.29
CA HIS A 43 -6.05 -2.71 -11.90
C HIS A 43 -5.24 -1.94 -10.83
N ILE A 44 -5.88 -1.43 -9.77
CA ILE A 44 -5.19 -0.79 -8.64
C ILE A 44 -4.19 -1.75 -7.95
N THR A 45 -4.37 -3.06 -8.03
CA THR A 45 -3.36 -4.00 -7.48
C THR A 45 -2.17 -4.25 -8.40
N GLU A 46 -2.26 -3.91 -9.69
CA GLU A 46 -1.18 -4.10 -10.67
C GLU A 46 -0.19 -2.94 -10.66
N ASP A 47 -0.65 -1.70 -10.44
CA ASP A 47 0.19 -0.49 -10.43
C ASP A 47 0.85 -0.21 -9.07
N PHE A 48 0.61 -1.05 -8.05
CA PHE A 48 1.03 -0.79 -6.68
C PHE A 48 1.73 -1.99 -6.01
N SER A 49 2.82 -1.69 -5.32
CA SER A 49 3.47 -2.59 -4.37
C SER A 49 2.95 -2.36 -2.95
N PHE A 50 2.57 -3.42 -2.24
CA PHE A 50 1.95 -3.33 -0.92
C PHE A 50 2.90 -3.77 0.20
N PHE A 51 2.89 -3.00 1.29
CA PHE A 51 3.77 -3.20 2.43
C PHE A 51 3.03 -2.94 3.74
N LYS A 52 3.45 -3.62 4.81
CA LYS A 52 2.96 -3.39 6.17
C LYS A 52 4.12 -3.20 7.13
N LYS A 53 3.94 -2.36 8.15
CA LYS A 53 4.89 -2.27 9.27
C LYS A 53 4.96 -3.61 10.00
N THR A 54 6.17 -4.06 10.33
CA THR A 54 6.41 -5.32 11.06
C THR A 54 6.57 -5.14 12.57
N GLN A 55 6.58 -3.90 13.07
CA GLN A 55 6.83 -3.63 14.48
C GLN A 55 5.59 -3.99 15.32
N ALA A 56 5.75 -4.97 16.22
CA ALA A 56 4.68 -5.68 16.91
C ALA A 56 3.79 -4.81 17.84
N ASP A 57 4.28 -3.65 18.28
CA ASP A 57 3.58 -2.76 19.22
C ASP A 57 2.83 -1.60 18.55
N SER A 58 2.87 -1.48 17.22
CA SER A 58 2.15 -0.44 16.49
C SER A 58 0.78 -0.95 16.04
N ILE A 59 -0.17 -1.01 16.96
CA ILE A 59 -1.59 -1.00 16.61
C ILE A 59 -2.02 0.47 16.51
N PRO A 60 -2.61 0.92 15.39
CA PRO A 60 -3.06 0.13 14.24
C PRO A 60 -1.94 -0.31 13.28
N ILE A 61 -2.13 -1.50 12.69
CA ILE A 61 -1.25 -2.05 11.63
C ILE A 61 -1.24 -1.05 10.48
N TYR A 62 -0.13 -0.34 10.30
CA TYR A 62 -0.01 0.64 9.23
C TYR A 62 0.34 -0.10 7.93
N ARG A 63 -0.64 -0.23 7.04
CA ARG A 63 -0.49 -0.82 5.71
C ARG A 63 -0.49 0.28 4.66
N PHE A 64 0.43 0.19 3.72
CA PHE A 64 0.57 1.21 2.69
C PHE A 64 0.88 0.58 1.33
N ALA A 65 0.47 1.29 0.30
CA ALA A 65 0.71 0.98 -1.10
C ALA A 65 1.72 1.98 -1.66
N VAL A 66 2.56 1.52 -2.59
CA VAL A 66 3.58 2.34 -3.25
C VAL A 66 3.41 2.21 -4.76
N ASP A 67 3.32 3.33 -5.46
CA ASP A 67 3.25 3.33 -6.93
C ASP A 67 4.65 3.34 -7.57
N ASP A 68 4.71 3.21 -8.90
CA ASP A 68 5.96 3.26 -9.67
C ASP A 68 6.71 4.61 -9.56
N ASN A 69 6.04 5.68 -9.10
CA ASN A 69 6.65 6.99 -8.88
C ASN A 69 7.19 7.16 -7.45
N CYS A 70 7.23 6.08 -6.65
CA CYS A 70 7.65 6.09 -5.25
C CYS A 70 6.77 6.96 -4.34
N ASN A 71 5.50 7.20 -4.71
CA ASN A 71 4.51 7.79 -3.84
C ASN A 71 3.97 6.74 -2.88
N VAL A 72 3.64 7.14 -1.66
CA VAL A 72 3.17 6.25 -0.60
C VAL A 72 1.73 6.60 -0.23
N PHE A 73 0.86 5.60 -0.18
CA PHE A 73 -0.57 5.74 0.03
C PHE A 73 -1.05 4.87 1.18
N ASN A 74 -2.06 5.31 1.91
CA ASN A 74 -2.74 4.49 2.91
C ASN A 74 -3.58 3.40 2.21
N SER A 75 -3.20 2.14 2.40
CA SER A 75 -3.89 1.03 1.75
C SER A 75 -5.15 0.58 2.49
N ASP A 76 -5.36 1.01 3.75
CA ASP A 76 -6.60 0.73 4.48
C ASP A 76 -7.77 1.62 3.99
N GLU A 77 -7.49 2.69 3.24
CA GLU A 77 -8.48 3.62 2.68
C GLU A 77 -8.82 3.32 1.20
N LEU A 78 -8.55 2.10 0.73
CA LEU A 78 -8.96 1.66 -0.60
C LEU A 78 -10.49 1.83 -0.81
N PRO A 79 -10.95 2.27 -2.00
CA PRO A 79 -10.17 2.55 -3.22
C PRO A 79 -9.61 3.97 -3.32
N ALA A 80 -9.83 4.83 -2.31
CA ALA A 80 -9.47 6.25 -2.40
C ALA A 80 -7.95 6.49 -2.40
N LEU A 81 -7.15 5.55 -1.88
CA LEU A 81 -5.68 5.60 -1.75
C LEU A 81 -5.20 7.01 -1.39
N ALA A 82 -5.42 7.40 -0.13
CA ALA A 82 -4.97 8.70 0.35
C ALA A 82 -3.43 8.74 0.38
N GLN A 83 -2.83 9.70 -0.33
CA GLN A 83 -1.38 9.88 -0.30
C GLN A 83 -0.94 10.34 1.09
N ILE A 84 0.04 9.63 1.65
CA ILE A 84 0.62 9.89 2.97
C ILE A 84 2.11 10.25 2.89
N GLY A 85 2.73 10.05 1.73
CA GLY A 85 4.14 10.34 1.55
C GLY A 85 4.66 10.19 0.12
N THR A 86 5.95 10.43 -0.02
CA THR A 86 6.71 10.38 -1.28
C THR A 86 8.12 9.84 -1.04
N ASN A 87 8.93 9.72 -2.09
CA ASN A 87 10.33 9.33 -2.01
C ASN A 87 10.55 7.99 -1.29
N TRP A 88 9.66 7.01 -1.55
CA TRP A 88 9.79 5.66 -1.03
C TRP A 88 11.15 5.03 -1.38
N LYS A 89 11.78 4.39 -0.40
CA LYS A 89 13.05 3.69 -0.53
C LYS A 89 13.09 2.47 0.37
N VAL A 90 13.62 1.35 -0.15
CA VAL A 90 14.10 0.24 0.68
C VAL A 90 15.54 0.56 1.08
N LEU A 91 15.85 0.45 2.38
CA LEU A 91 17.14 0.84 2.97
C LEU A 91 18.11 -0.33 3.19
N ASP A 92 17.57 -1.55 3.32
CA ASP A 92 18.35 -2.78 3.41
C ASP A 92 18.07 -3.60 2.15
N GLU A 93 18.98 -3.51 1.16
CA GLU A 93 19.15 -4.50 0.07
C GLU A 93 20.27 -5.48 0.42
#